data_AF-A0A7L0QBV3-F1
#
_entry.id   AF-A0A7L0QBV3-F1
#
_cell.length_a   1.000
_cell.length_b   1.000
_cell.length_c   1.000
_cell.angle_alpha   90.00
_cell.angle_beta   90.00
_cell.angle_gamma   90.00
#
_symmetry.space_group_name_H-M   'P 1'
#
loop_
_entity.id
_entity.type
_entity.pdbx_description
1 polymer ?
#
loop_
_entity_poly.entity_id
_entity_poly.type
_entity_poly.pdbx_seq_one_letter_code
_entity_poly.pdbx_strand_id
1 'polypeptide(L)'
;QCSPWKDNACCTANTSLEAHKDQSYLYSFNWNHCGAMPPRCKRHFIQDTCLYECSPNLGPWIQQADSSWRRERILHVPLCREDCEEWWQDCRDALTCKDNWHKGWNWATGTNRCPWGSPCRPFHQVFPRPRDLCEKIWSGSFRLSPERRGSGRCIQMWFDPARGNPNAAVARLFA
;
A
#
# COMPACT_ATOMS: atom_id res chain seq x y z
N GLN A 1 -8.66 -8.76 6.79
CA GLN A 1 -8.59 -7.72 5.73
C GLN A 1 -8.31 -8.32 4.36
N CYS A 2 -7.48 -9.37 4.23
CA CYS A 2 -7.23 -10.01 2.92
C CYS A 2 -8.30 -11.02 2.45
N SER A 3 -9.35 -11.28 3.24
CA SER A 3 -10.43 -12.20 2.87
C SER A 3 -11.22 -11.83 1.60
N PRO A 4 -11.29 -10.56 1.13
CA PRO A 4 -11.95 -10.26 -0.14
C PRO A 4 -11.33 -10.94 -1.37
N TRP A 5 -10.09 -11.43 -1.28
CA TRP A 5 -9.40 -12.16 -2.36
C TRP A 5 -9.52 -13.69 -2.25
N LYS A 6 -10.25 -14.23 -1.27
CA LYS A 6 -10.26 -15.68 -0.97
C LYS A 6 -10.59 -16.59 -2.17
N ASP A 7 -11.41 -16.11 -3.11
CA ASP A 7 -11.89 -16.93 -4.24
C ASP A 7 -10.85 -17.01 -5.38
N ASN A 8 -9.94 -16.03 -5.47
CA ASN A 8 -8.84 -16.01 -6.42
C ASN A 8 -7.74 -15.05 -5.94
N ALA A 9 -6.66 -15.59 -5.36
CA ALA A 9 -5.56 -14.83 -4.77
C ALA A 9 -4.20 -15.31 -5.25
N CYS A 10 -3.24 -14.39 -5.29
CA CYS A 10 -1.82 -14.69 -5.47
C CYS A 10 -1.09 -15.00 -4.14
N CYS A 11 -1.66 -14.59 -3.01
CA CYS A 11 -1.06 -14.79 -1.70
C CYS A 11 -1.45 -16.14 -1.09
N THR A 12 -0.62 -16.63 -0.16
CA THR A 12 -0.93 -17.80 0.67
C THR A 12 -1.66 -17.38 1.96
N ALA A 13 -2.29 -18.35 2.64
CA ALA A 13 -2.92 -18.10 3.94
C ALA A 13 -1.91 -17.52 4.96
N ASN A 14 -0.68 -18.04 5.00
CA ASN A 14 0.38 -17.54 5.88
C ASN A 14 0.71 -16.07 5.59
N THR A 15 0.89 -15.72 4.31
CA THR A 15 1.13 -14.34 3.85
C THR A 15 0.01 -13.42 4.33
N SER A 16 -1.24 -13.86 4.21
CA SER A 16 -2.40 -13.08 4.65
C SER A 16 -2.44 -12.84 6.16
N LEU A 17 -2.03 -13.80 6.99
CA LEU A 17 -1.95 -13.64 8.45
C LEU A 17 -0.86 -12.63 8.82
N GLU A 18 0.24 -12.65 8.11
CA GLU A 18 1.45 -11.86 8.38
C GLU A 18 1.32 -10.42 7.90
N ALA A 19 0.49 -10.17 6.89
CA ALA A 19 0.09 -8.82 6.51
C ALA A 19 -0.55 -8.03 7.69
N HIS A 20 -1.06 -8.71 8.72
CA HIS A 20 -1.70 -8.08 9.88
C HIS A 20 -0.76 -7.91 11.09
N LYS A 21 0.47 -8.45 11.05
CA LYS A 21 1.44 -8.38 12.14
C LYS A 21 2.40 -7.20 11.96
N ASP A 22 2.79 -6.57 13.07
CA ASP A 22 3.91 -5.61 13.07
C ASP A 22 5.23 -6.38 12.88
N GLN A 23 6.14 -5.83 12.06
CA GLN A 23 7.45 -6.44 11.80
C GLN A 23 7.34 -7.91 11.34
N SER A 24 6.33 -8.21 10.52
CA SER A 24 6.10 -9.54 9.99
C SER A 24 7.24 -10.01 9.09
N TYR A 25 7.36 -11.32 8.87
CA TYR A 25 8.46 -11.86 8.06
C TYR A 25 8.44 -11.37 6.61
N LEU A 26 7.31 -10.82 6.12
CA LEU A 26 7.17 -10.34 4.75
C LEU A 26 8.27 -9.32 4.44
N TYR A 27 8.45 -8.35 5.34
CA TYR A 27 9.34 -7.20 5.11
C TYR A 27 10.09 -6.73 6.37
N SER A 28 9.86 -7.37 7.53
CA SER A 28 10.32 -6.91 8.85
C SER A 28 10.00 -5.44 9.13
N PHE A 29 8.89 -4.96 8.54
CA PHE A 29 8.55 -3.55 8.49
C PHE A 29 7.82 -3.10 9.76
N ASN A 30 8.37 -2.06 10.39
CA ASN A 30 7.83 -1.39 11.55
C ASN A 30 6.95 -0.20 11.13
N TRP A 31 5.64 -0.40 11.24
CA TRP A 31 4.64 0.67 11.08
C TRP A 31 4.77 1.75 12.16
N ASN A 32 5.35 1.41 13.32
CA ASN A 32 5.48 2.29 14.50
C ASN A 32 6.85 3.00 14.59
N HIS A 33 7.50 3.31 13.47
CA HIS A 33 8.84 3.89 13.43
C HIS A 33 8.94 5.30 14.04
N CYS A 34 7.81 5.99 14.22
CA CYS A 34 7.68 7.31 14.86
C CYS A 34 6.74 7.31 16.09
N GLY A 35 6.56 6.15 16.73
CA GLY A 35 5.56 5.93 17.77
C GLY A 35 4.39 5.09 17.26
N ALA A 36 3.43 4.79 18.13
CA ALA A 36 2.30 3.92 17.80
C ALA A 36 1.45 4.53 16.67
N MET A 37 1.33 3.82 15.55
CA MET A 37 0.48 4.23 14.44
C MET A 37 -1.00 4.05 14.83
N PRO A 38 -1.86 5.06 14.61
CA PRO A 38 -3.30 4.93 14.87
C PRO A 38 -3.90 3.74 14.10
N PRO A 39 -4.77 2.91 14.72
CA PRO A 39 -5.38 1.76 14.05
C PRO A 39 -6.12 2.10 12.75
N ARG A 40 -6.77 3.28 12.70
CA ARG A 40 -7.46 3.80 11.50
C ARG A 40 -6.51 4.07 10.33
N CYS A 41 -5.26 4.45 10.62
CA CYS A 41 -4.23 4.61 9.60
C CYS A 41 -3.63 3.24 9.21
N LYS A 42 -3.27 2.44 10.22
CA LYS A 42 -2.61 1.14 10.02
C LYS A 42 -3.43 0.17 9.16
N ARG A 43 -4.76 0.17 9.28
CA ARG A 43 -5.63 -0.68 8.44
C ARG A 43 -5.41 -0.45 6.93
N HIS A 44 -5.10 0.77 6.50
CA HIS A 44 -4.87 1.04 5.08
C HIS A 44 -3.57 0.41 4.59
N PHE A 45 -2.51 0.42 5.41
CA PHE A 45 -1.26 -0.27 5.10
C PHE A 45 -1.42 -1.81 5.07
N ILE A 46 -2.26 -2.36 5.94
CA ILE A 46 -2.61 -3.79 5.91
C ILE A 46 -3.39 -4.11 4.62
N GLN A 47 -4.39 -3.29 4.28
CA GLN A 47 -5.19 -3.49 3.07
C GLN A 47 -4.36 -3.33 1.78
N ASP A 48 -3.44 -2.36 1.74
CA ASP A 48 -2.43 -2.19 0.69
C ASP A 48 -1.57 -3.44 0.54
N THR A 49 -1.07 -3.99 1.64
CA THR A 49 -0.32 -5.25 1.64
C THR A 49 -1.19 -6.39 1.10
N CYS A 50 -2.46 -6.49 1.50
CA CYS A 50 -3.37 -7.49 0.94
C CYS A 50 -3.58 -7.31 -0.58
N LEU A 51 -3.75 -6.07 -1.07
CA LEU A 51 -3.89 -5.80 -2.50
C LEU A 51 -2.63 -6.20 -3.25
N TYR A 52 -1.45 -5.79 -2.78
CA TYR A 52 -0.16 -6.08 -3.42
C TYR A 52 0.14 -7.58 -3.45
N GLU A 53 -0.04 -8.28 -2.33
CA GLU A 53 0.30 -9.70 -2.21
C GLU A 53 -0.76 -10.62 -2.83
N CYS A 54 -2.05 -10.26 -2.74
CA CYS A 54 -3.14 -11.17 -3.07
C CYS A 54 -3.81 -10.88 -4.41
N SER A 55 -3.74 -9.67 -4.97
CA SER A 55 -4.54 -9.34 -6.15
C SER A 55 -4.03 -9.98 -7.43
N PRO A 56 -4.83 -10.83 -8.10
CA PRO A 56 -4.48 -11.36 -9.43
C PRO A 56 -4.77 -10.35 -10.56
N ASN A 57 -5.19 -9.13 -10.22
CA ASN A 57 -5.69 -8.14 -11.16
C ASN A 57 -4.74 -6.95 -11.34
N LEU A 58 -3.48 -7.09 -10.95
CA LEU A 58 -2.46 -6.03 -11.10
C LEU A 58 -1.56 -6.22 -12.33
N GLY A 59 -1.78 -7.29 -13.10
CA GLY A 59 -0.99 -7.66 -14.29
C GLY A 59 -0.64 -6.51 -15.24
N PRO A 60 -1.60 -5.65 -15.66
CA PRO A 60 -1.31 -4.55 -16.59
C PRO A 60 -0.27 -3.53 -16.12
N TRP A 61 0.05 -3.51 -14.82
CA TRP A 61 0.98 -2.57 -14.22
C TRP A 61 2.26 -3.23 -13.68
N ILE A 62 2.44 -4.52 -13.94
CA ILE A 62 3.67 -5.24 -13.58
C ILE A 62 4.81 -4.79 -14.51
N GLN A 63 5.94 -4.42 -13.92
CA GLN A 63 7.17 -4.07 -14.63
C GLN A 63 8.37 -4.76 -13.98
N GLN A 64 9.43 -4.99 -14.77
CA GLN A 64 10.69 -5.52 -14.27
C GLN A 64 11.29 -4.57 -13.23
N ALA A 65 11.80 -5.13 -12.14
CA ALA A 65 12.44 -4.41 -11.05
C ALA A 65 13.92 -4.76 -11.00
N ASP A 66 14.78 -3.75 -10.99
CA ASP A 66 16.21 -3.92 -10.70
C ASP A 66 16.40 -3.93 -9.17
N SER A 67 16.11 -5.06 -8.54
CA SER A 67 16.14 -5.24 -7.08
C SER A 67 16.58 -6.64 -6.69
N SER A 68 17.34 -6.75 -5.59
CA SER A 68 17.85 -8.02 -5.09
C SER A 68 16.78 -8.97 -4.54
N TRP A 69 15.61 -8.45 -4.17
CA TRP A 69 14.56 -9.20 -3.47
C TRP A 69 13.27 -9.41 -4.29
N ARG A 70 13.14 -8.75 -5.45
CA ARG A 70 12.00 -8.93 -6.36
C ARG A 70 12.45 -8.73 -7.80
N ARG A 71 12.00 -9.63 -8.70
CA ARG A 71 12.23 -9.50 -10.15
C ARG A 71 11.25 -8.53 -10.80
N GLU A 72 10.07 -8.40 -10.23
CA GLU A 72 8.98 -7.61 -10.76
C GLU A 72 8.34 -6.77 -9.66
N ARG A 73 7.69 -5.68 -10.05
CA ARG A 73 6.89 -4.85 -9.15
C ARG A 73 5.75 -4.21 -9.92
N ILE A 74 4.76 -3.70 -9.19
CA ILE A 74 3.75 -2.81 -9.76
C ILE A 74 4.29 -1.38 -9.88
N LEU A 75 3.88 -0.69 -10.93
CA LEU A 75 4.11 0.74 -11.14
C LEU A 75 2.87 1.41 -11.75
N HIS A 76 2.51 2.56 -11.21
CA HIS A 76 1.43 3.42 -11.69
C HIS A 76 0.04 2.77 -11.73
N VAL A 77 -0.24 1.84 -10.80
CA VAL A 77 -1.58 1.28 -10.62
C VAL A 77 -2.57 2.42 -10.35
N PRO A 78 -3.66 2.57 -11.13
CA PRO A 78 -4.59 3.69 -11.02
C PRO A 78 -5.49 3.49 -9.79
N LEU A 79 -5.03 3.89 -8.61
CA LEU A 79 -5.80 3.78 -7.37
C LEU A 79 -7.01 4.72 -7.44
N CYS A 80 -8.19 4.21 -7.08
CA CYS A 80 -9.40 5.03 -7.05
C CYS A 80 -9.26 6.22 -6.11
N ARG A 81 -9.92 7.33 -6.48
CA ARG A 81 -9.82 8.60 -5.76
C ARG A 81 -10.12 8.44 -4.28
N GLU A 82 -11.26 7.84 -3.95
CA GLU A 82 -11.71 7.69 -2.57
C GLU A 82 -10.79 6.79 -1.72
N ASP A 83 -10.22 5.72 -2.27
CA ASP A 83 -9.25 4.87 -1.57
C ASP A 83 -8.01 5.66 -1.13
N CYS A 84 -7.48 6.51 -2.02
CA CYS A 84 -6.33 7.34 -1.70
C CYS A 84 -6.66 8.47 -0.72
N GLU A 85 -7.79 9.16 -0.91
CA GLU A 85 -8.24 10.25 -0.05
C GLU A 85 -8.55 9.76 1.38
N GLU A 86 -9.26 8.63 1.52
CA GLU A 86 -9.56 8.04 2.82
C GLU A 86 -8.31 7.54 3.54
N TRP A 87 -7.36 6.93 2.82
CA TRP A 87 -6.07 6.53 3.39
C TRP A 87 -5.33 7.74 3.96
N TRP A 88 -5.19 8.80 3.17
CA TRP A 88 -4.53 10.02 3.61
C TRP A 88 -5.24 10.65 4.81
N GLN A 89 -6.57 10.74 4.78
CA GLN A 89 -7.37 11.35 5.83
C GLN A 89 -7.25 10.59 7.16
N ASP A 90 -7.33 9.26 7.13
CA ASP A 90 -7.19 8.42 8.33
C ASP A 90 -5.75 8.42 8.90
N CYS A 91 -4.76 8.77 8.09
CA CYS A 91 -3.35 8.89 8.50
C CYS A 91 -2.91 10.32 8.81
N ARG A 92 -3.74 11.34 8.59
CA ARG A 92 -3.36 12.76 8.60
C ARG A 92 -2.50 13.20 9.80
N ASP A 93 -2.84 12.72 10.98
CA ASP A 93 -2.20 13.08 12.26
C ASP A 93 -1.26 11.97 12.80
N ALA A 94 -1.10 10.87 12.07
CA ALA A 94 -0.04 9.91 12.35
C ALA A 94 1.33 10.56 12.12
N LEU A 95 2.39 9.95 12.66
CA LEU A 95 3.76 10.46 12.51
C LEU A 95 4.57 9.59 11.55
N THR A 96 5.42 10.21 10.74
CA THR A 96 6.46 9.56 9.97
C THR A 96 7.69 10.46 9.83
N CYS A 97 8.81 9.89 9.43
CA CYS A 97 10.07 10.62 9.21
C CYS A 97 10.49 10.60 7.74
N LYS A 98 9.73 9.96 6.84
CA LYS A 98 10.10 9.75 5.43
C LYS A 98 8.89 9.82 4.51
N ASP A 99 9.09 10.36 3.32
CA ASP A 99 8.12 10.41 2.22
C ASP A 99 8.23 9.21 1.24
N ASN A 100 9.33 8.47 1.30
CA ASN A 100 9.54 7.25 0.52
C ASN A 100 9.93 6.10 1.45
N TRP A 101 9.04 5.11 1.55
CA TRP A 101 9.17 3.97 2.45
C TRP A 101 9.79 2.74 1.79
N HIS A 102 10.07 2.76 0.49
CA HIS A 102 10.79 1.68 -0.18
C HIS A 102 12.30 1.71 0.09
N LYS A 103 12.89 2.87 0.38
CA LYS A 103 14.36 3.02 0.47
C LYS A 103 14.82 4.04 1.50
N GLY A 104 16.08 3.93 1.92
CA GLY A 104 16.74 4.89 2.81
C GLY A 104 16.29 4.82 4.26
N TRP A 105 15.88 3.63 4.73
CA TRP A 105 15.72 3.34 6.16
C TRP A 105 17.04 2.91 6.77
N ASN A 106 17.19 3.10 8.09
CA ASN A 106 18.25 2.44 8.84
C ASN A 106 17.78 1.04 9.28
N TRP A 107 18.48 -0.01 8.86
CA TRP A 107 18.17 -1.41 9.16
C TRP A 107 19.14 -2.08 10.13
N ALA A 108 20.02 -1.33 10.81
CA ALA A 108 21.06 -1.88 11.68
C ALA A 108 20.53 -2.80 12.79
N THR A 109 19.27 -2.65 13.20
CA THR A 109 18.62 -3.46 14.24
C THR A 109 17.70 -4.55 13.67
N GLY A 110 17.78 -4.87 12.37
CA GLY A 110 16.92 -5.86 11.71
C GLY A 110 15.49 -5.39 11.40
N THR A 111 15.13 -4.15 11.76
CA THR A 111 13.85 -3.51 11.42
C THR A 111 14.10 -2.07 11.00
N ASN A 112 13.20 -1.47 10.22
CA ASN A 112 13.38 -0.11 9.74
C ASN A 112 13.24 0.92 10.87
N ARG A 113 14.25 1.79 10.95
CA ARG A 113 14.31 2.97 11.82
C ARG A 113 14.52 4.22 10.97
N CYS A 114 14.03 5.35 11.49
CA CYS A 114 14.29 6.65 10.88
C CYS A 114 15.80 6.87 10.71
N PRO A 115 16.27 7.26 9.51
CA PRO A 115 17.69 7.54 9.29
C PRO A 115 18.10 8.81 10.05
N TRP A 116 19.40 8.98 10.22
CA TRP A 116 19.94 10.15 10.91
C TRP A 116 19.51 11.46 10.21
N GLY A 117 19.18 12.48 11.00
CA GLY A 117 18.70 13.76 10.48
C GLY A 117 17.25 13.78 9.96
N SER A 118 16.49 12.69 10.10
CA SER A 118 15.07 12.62 9.68
C SER A 118 14.13 12.58 10.90
N PRO A 119 13.75 13.76 11.45
CA PRO A 119 12.86 13.81 12.60
C PRO A 119 11.44 13.39 12.24
N CYS A 120 10.73 12.82 13.21
CA CYS A 120 9.32 12.48 13.06
C CYS A 120 8.45 13.74 12.95
N ARG A 121 7.54 13.75 11.98
CA ARG A 121 6.60 14.82 11.69
C ARG A 121 5.22 14.25 11.38
N PRO A 122 4.13 15.02 11.56
CA PRO A 122 2.81 14.62 11.10
C PRO A 122 2.79 14.25 9.63
N PHE A 123 2.04 13.21 9.28
CA PHE A 123 1.89 12.71 7.90
C PHE A 123 1.49 13.82 6.94
N HIS A 124 0.57 14.72 7.32
CA HIS A 124 0.17 15.82 6.45
C HIS A 124 1.29 16.84 6.16
N GLN A 125 2.35 16.90 6.97
CA GLN A 125 3.52 17.74 6.67
C GLN A 125 4.48 17.05 5.69
N VAL A 126 4.58 15.72 5.76
CA VAL A 126 5.44 14.90 4.88
C VAL A 126 4.75 14.61 3.54
N PHE A 127 3.44 14.41 3.58
CA PHE A 127 2.54 14.17 2.45
C PHE A 127 1.44 15.24 2.44
N PRO A 128 1.68 16.42 1.84
CA PRO A 128 0.73 17.55 1.91
C PRO A 128 -0.65 17.28 1.31
N ARG A 129 -0.75 16.35 0.35
CA ARG A 129 -2.01 16.00 -0.33
C ARG A 129 -2.15 14.47 -0.43
N PRO A 130 -3.36 13.93 -0.64
CA PRO A 130 -3.57 12.50 -0.85
C PRO A 130 -2.67 11.89 -1.93
N ARG A 131 -2.55 12.57 -3.07
CA ARG A 131 -1.63 12.20 -4.15
C ARG A 131 -0.20 11.99 -3.66
N ASP A 132 0.30 12.89 -2.81
CA ASP A 132 1.67 12.80 -2.31
C ASP A 132 1.87 11.53 -1.49
N LEU A 133 0.89 11.10 -0.69
CA LEU A 133 0.95 9.81 0.03
C LEU A 133 0.96 8.64 -0.94
N CYS A 134 -0.11 8.47 -1.72
CA CYS A 134 -0.33 7.24 -2.50
C CYS A 134 0.74 7.03 -3.58
N GLU A 135 1.25 8.11 -4.19
CA GLU A 135 2.23 8.03 -5.26
C GLU A 135 3.67 7.92 -4.73
N LYS A 136 4.04 8.59 -3.63
CA LYS A 136 5.43 8.64 -3.17
C LYS A 136 5.80 7.54 -2.19
N ILE A 137 4.88 7.15 -1.30
CA ILE A 137 5.20 6.27 -0.17
C ILE A 137 5.84 4.96 -0.64
N TRP A 138 5.34 4.41 -1.75
CA TRP A 138 5.88 3.21 -2.39
C TRP A 138 6.57 3.48 -3.72
N SER A 139 7.29 4.60 -3.85
CA SER A 139 8.09 4.94 -5.06
C SER A 139 7.33 4.73 -6.38
N GLY A 140 6.11 5.28 -6.49
CA GLY A 140 5.32 5.22 -7.72
C GLY A 140 4.57 3.91 -7.96
N SER A 141 4.44 3.01 -6.97
CA SER A 141 3.59 1.81 -7.11
C SER A 141 2.16 2.16 -7.53
N PHE A 142 1.57 3.20 -6.94
CA PHE A 142 0.28 3.73 -7.33
C PHE A 142 0.40 5.07 -8.03
N ARG A 143 -0.62 5.37 -8.84
CA ARG A 143 -0.93 6.67 -9.39
C ARG A 143 -2.36 7.01 -9.00
N LEU A 144 -2.60 8.20 -8.45
CA LEU A 144 -3.94 8.64 -8.11
C LEU A 144 -4.78 8.83 -9.38
N SER A 145 -5.85 8.04 -9.51
CA SER A 145 -6.82 8.18 -10.60
C SER A 145 -7.83 9.29 -10.29
N PRO A 146 -8.27 10.07 -11.30
CA PRO A 146 -9.43 10.94 -11.12
C PRO A 146 -10.73 10.14 -11.01
N GLU A 147 -10.74 8.86 -11.36
CA GLU A 147 -11.94 8.05 -11.39
C GLU A 147 -12.39 7.66 -9.98
N ARG A 148 -13.72 7.56 -9.81
CA ARG A 148 -14.34 7.16 -8.54
C ARG A 148 -14.43 5.64 -8.42
N ARG A 149 -14.53 5.13 -7.19
CA ARG A 149 -14.91 3.73 -6.92
C ARG A 149 -16.14 3.32 -7.74
N GLY A 150 -16.13 2.11 -8.28
CA GLY A 150 -17.22 1.56 -9.10
C GLY A 150 -17.26 2.03 -10.56
N SER A 151 -16.41 2.96 -10.98
CA SER A 151 -16.31 3.41 -12.39
C SER A 151 -15.85 2.32 -13.38
N GLY A 152 -15.19 1.27 -12.88
CA GLY A 152 -14.51 0.28 -13.71
C GLY A 152 -13.21 0.79 -14.35
N ARG A 153 -12.72 1.97 -13.95
CA ARG A 153 -11.54 2.64 -14.53
C ARG A 153 -10.41 2.90 -13.54
N CYS A 154 -10.54 2.42 -12.31
CA CYS A 154 -9.52 2.51 -11.27
C CYS A 154 -9.58 1.28 -10.37
N ILE A 155 -8.43 0.92 -9.79
CA ILE A 155 -8.28 -0.19 -8.84
C ILE A 155 -8.76 0.26 -7.46
N GLN A 156 -9.60 -0.57 -6.86
CA GLN A 156 -10.10 -0.42 -5.50
C GLN A 156 -9.28 -1.30 -4.56
N MET A 157 -8.79 -0.70 -3.48
CA MET A 157 -8.10 -1.40 -2.40
C MET A 157 -9.13 -1.94 -1.40
N TRP A 158 -10.25 -1.24 -1.24
CA TRP A 158 -11.40 -1.64 -0.44
C TRP A 158 -12.61 -1.98 -1.32
N PHE A 159 -13.17 -3.18 -1.17
CA PHE A 159 -14.39 -3.59 -1.84
C PHE A 159 -15.14 -4.64 -1.02
N ASP A 160 -16.45 -4.76 -1.27
CA ASP A 160 -17.29 -5.80 -0.68
C ASP A 160 -17.21 -7.08 -1.52
N PRO A 161 -16.64 -8.19 -1.01
CA PRO A 161 -16.52 -9.42 -1.76
C PRO A 161 -17.88 -10.06 -2.09
N ALA A 162 -18.95 -9.75 -1.34
CA ALA A 162 -20.29 -10.26 -1.67
C ALA A 162 -20.81 -9.71 -3.01
N ARG A 163 -20.25 -8.59 -3.48
CA ARG A 163 -20.57 -7.96 -4.78
C ARG A 163 -19.57 -8.33 -5.88
N GLY A 164 -18.65 -9.26 -5.60
CA GLY A 164 -17.57 -9.66 -6.49
C GLY A 164 -16.40 -8.66 -6.48
N ASN A 165 -15.26 -9.10 -7.02
CA ASN A 165 -14.05 -8.29 -7.12
C ASN A 165 -14.16 -7.30 -8.31
N PRO A 166 -14.24 -5.98 -8.07
CA PRO A 166 -14.41 -4.98 -9.13
C PRO A 166 -13.15 -4.82 -10.00
N ASN A 167 -11.97 -5.19 -9.49
CA ASN A 167 -10.69 -5.00 -10.15
C ASN A 167 -10.51 -5.93 -11.36
N ALA A 168 -11.26 -7.02 -11.45
CA ALA A 168 -11.23 -7.91 -12.62
C ALA A 168 -11.65 -7.19 -13.91
N ALA A 169 -12.68 -6.35 -13.85
CA ALA A 169 -13.12 -5.55 -15.00
C ALA A 169 -12.11 -4.45 -15.35
N VAL A 170 -11.53 -3.82 -14.32
CA VAL A 170 -10.50 -2.79 -14.49
C VAL A 170 -9.27 -3.38 -15.17
N ALA A 171 -8.76 -4.51 -14.68
CA ALA A 171 -7.59 -5.15 -15.28
C ALA A 171 -7.81 -5.51 -16.75
N ARG A 172 -9.00 -6.00 -17.13
CA ARG A 172 -9.35 -6.29 -18.53
C ARG A 172 -9.40 -5.06 -19.42
N LEU A 173 -9.77 -3.89 -18.87
CA LEU A 173 -9.80 -2.63 -19.63
C LEU A 173 -8.38 -2.12 -19.97
N PHE A 174 -7.41 -2.40 -19.10
CA PHE A 174 -6.04 -1.90 -19.23
C PHE A 174 -5.03 -2.96 -19.72
N ALA A 175 -5.48 -4.21 -19.93
CA ALA A 175 -4.66 -5.31 -20.42
C ALA A 175 -4.37 -5.21 -21.93
#